data_AF-A0A3P6AM54-F1
#
_entry.id   AF-A0A3P6AM54-F1
#
_cell.length_a   1.000
_cell.length_b   1.000
_cell.length_c   1.000
_cell.angle_alpha   90.00
_cell.angle_beta   90.00
_cell.angle_gamma   90.00
#
_symmetry.space_group_name_H-M   'P 1'
#
loop_
_entity.id
_entity.type
_entity.pdbx_description
1 polymer ?
#
loop_
_entity_poly.entity_id
_entity_poly.type
_entity_poly.pdbx_seq_one_letter_code
_entity_poly.pdbx_strand_id
1 'polypeptide(L)'
;MMLLINCDGVGVVQWVRKMTDSNKESVVKVLDPRLSSFALHEVTHVFYVAMLCVEEQAVERPTIREVVQILTEVPKMPTSKDQPPENQLSSKKGPPDLL
;
A
#
# COMPACT_ATOMS: atom_id res chain seq x y z
N MET A 1 10.56 -7.98 -20.65
CA MET A 1 11.11 -7.06 -19.63
C MET A 1 11.43 -7.73 -18.29
N MET A 2 10.67 -8.72 -17.81
CA MET A 2 11.04 -9.49 -16.60
C MET A 2 12.32 -10.35 -16.72
N LEU A 3 12.84 -10.57 -17.94
CA LEU A 3 14.10 -11.31 -18.20
C LEU A 3 15.39 -10.48 -17.99
N LEU A 4 15.30 -9.24 -17.49
CA LEU A 4 16.47 -8.37 -17.23
C LEU A 4 16.83 -8.24 -15.74
N ILE A 5 16.28 -9.08 -14.86
CA ILE A 5 16.92 -9.35 -13.57
C ILE A 5 18.05 -10.35 -13.86
N ASN A 6 19.05 -9.90 -14.63
CA ASN A 6 20.20 -10.69 -15.01
C ASN A 6 21.08 -10.96 -13.79
N CYS A 7 21.76 -12.10 -13.84
CA CYS A 7 22.56 -12.76 -12.82
C CYS A 7 23.83 -12.02 -12.35
N ASP A 8 23.85 -10.69 -12.37
CA ASP A 8 24.99 -9.83 -12.05
C ASP A 8 25.08 -9.45 -10.55
N GLY A 9 24.32 -10.14 -9.70
CA GLY A 9 24.27 -9.87 -8.26
C GLY A 9 23.51 -8.59 -7.85
N VAL A 10 22.98 -7.82 -8.81
CA VAL A 10 22.14 -6.65 -8.52
C VAL A 10 20.74 -7.12 -8.12
N GLY A 11 20.40 -6.98 -6.84
CA GLY A 11 19.09 -7.33 -6.31
C GLY A 11 17.95 -6.51 -6.94
N VAL A 12 16.74 -7.09 -6.94
CA VAL A 12 15.53 -6.47 -7.53
C VAL A 12 15.29 -5.04 -7.07
N VAL A 13 15.54 -4.73 -5.79
CA VAL A 13 15.36 -3.39 -5.21
C VAL A 13 16.27 -2.35 -5.86
N GLN A 14 17.52 -2.70 -6.14
CA GLN A 14 18.49 -1.81 -6.77
C GLN A 14 18.12 -1.54 -8.23
N TRP A 15 17.66 -2.58 -8.95
CA TRP A 15 17.16 -2.43 -10.31
C TRP A 15 15.93 -1.51 -10.36
N VAL A 16 14.96 -1.71 -9.46
CA VAL A 16 13.79 -0.84 -9.36
C VAL A 16 14.21 0.60 -9.09
N ARG A 17 15.05 0.86 -8.08
CA ARG A 17 15.49 2.22 -7.72
C ARG A 17 16.15 2.93 -8.92
N LYS A 18 16.98 2.21 -9.69
CA LYS A 18 17.59 2.70 -10.93
C LYS A 18 16.59 2.97 -12.05
N MET A 19 15.54 2.17 -12.18
CA MET A 19 14.55 2.35 -13.25
C MET A 19 13.54 3.46 -12.95
N THR A 20 13.32 3.72 -11.67
CA THR A 20 12.34 4.71 -11.21
C THR A 20 12.96 6.09 -10.96
N ASP A 21 14.29 6.24 -10.79
CA ASP A 21 14.98 7.54 -10.57
C ASP A 21 14.26 8.45 -9.55
N SER A 22 13.64 7.86 -8.52
CA SER A 22 12.78 8.53 -7.52
C SER A 22 11.52 9.25 -8.07
N ASN A 23 11.18 9.07 -9.34
CA ASN A 23 9.95 9.57 -9.93
C ASN A 23 8.80 8.55 -9.77
N LYS A 24 7.62 9.02 -9.37
CA LYS A 24 6.39 8.20 -9.25
C LYS A 24 5.77 7.85 -10.61
N GLU A 25 6.10 8.60 -11.66
CA GLU A 25 5.56 8.39 -13.01
C GLU A 25 6.26 7.25 -13.77
N SER A 26 7.50 6.92 -13.40
CA SER A 26 8.29 5.85 -14.00
C SER A 26 7.95 4.46 -13.44
N VAL A 27 6.99 4.36 -12.51
CA VAL A 27 6.48 3.08 -11.98
C VAL A 27 5.97 2.17 -13.10
N VAL A 28 5.40 2.73 -14.16
CA VAL A 28 4.95 1.98 -15.34
C VAL A 28 6.05 1.13 -16.01
N LYS A 29 7.32 1.54 -15.87
CA LYS A 29 8.47 0.85 -16.47
C LYS A 29 8.86 -0.44 -15.73
N VAL A 30 8.45 -0.56 -14.47
CA VAL A 30 8.76 -1.73 -13.63
C VAL A 30 7.57 -2.69 -13.48
N LEU A 31 6.44 -2.40 -14.13
CA LEU A 31 5.26 -3.25 -14.09
C LEU A 31 5.44 -4.52 -14.91
N ASP A 32 4.84 -5.60 -14.42
CA ASP A 32 4.74 -6.84 -15.18
C ASP A 32 3.85 -6.60 -16.41
N PRO A 33 4.35 -6.85 -17.63
CA PRO A 33 3.56 -6.74 -18.87
C PRO A 33 2.29 -7.62 -18.89
N ARG A 34 2.20 -8.62 -18.00
CA ARG A 34 1.02 -9.48 -17.85
C ARG A 34 -0.13 -8.79 -17.11
N LEU A 35 0.10 -7.68 -16.41
CA LEU A 35 -0.98 -6.84 -15.91
C LEU A 35 -1.57 -6.04 -17.08
N SER A 36 -2.66 -6.55 -17.66
CA SER A 36 -3.36 -5.90 -18.78
C SER A 36 -4.40 -4.87 -18.34
N SER A 37 -4.93 -4.98 -17.12
CA SER A 37 -5.91 -4.04 -16.56
C SER A 37 -5.55 -3.71 -15.11
N PHE A 38 -5.01 -2.53 -14.87
CA PHE A 38 -4.66 -2.06 -13.54
C PHE A 38 -4.99 -0.58 -13.39
N ALA A 39 -5.43 -0.17 -12.20
CA ALA A 39 -5.55 1.23 -11.87
C ALA A 39 -4.16 1.77 -11.52
N LEU A 40 -3.67 2.76 -12.28
CA LEU A 40 -2.37 3.38 -12.02
C LEU A 40 -2.23 3.86 -10.58
N HIS A 41 -3.30 4.39 -9.99
CA HIS A 41 -3.30 4.84 -8.60
C HIS A 41 -3.02 3.73 -7.59
N GLU A 42 -3.65 2.55 -7.75
CA GLU A 42 -3.41 1.40 -6.87
C GLU A 42 -1.98 0.89 -7.03
N VAL A 43 -1.50 0.83 -8.26
CA VAL A 43 -0.14 0.39 -8.56
C VAL A 43 0.91 1.35 -8.00
N THR A 44 0.72 2.66 -8.15
CA THR A 44 1.59 3.68 -7.57
C THR A 44 1.56 3.61 -6.03
N HIS A 45 0.40 3.35 -5.44
CA HIS A 45 0.27 3.19 -3.99
C HIS A 45 1.03 1.97 -3.47
N VAL A 46 0.83 0.80 -4.08
CA VAL A 46 1.55 -0.43 -3.72
C VAL A 46 3.04 -0.26 -3.96
N PHE A 47 3.44 0.39 -5.05
CA PHE A 47 4.84 0.70 -5.33
C PHE A 47 5.47 1.56 -4.22
N TYR A 48 4.77 2.60 -3.77
CA TYR A 48 5.24 3.46 -2.69
C TYR A 48 5.44 2.68 -1.38
N VAL A 49 4.46 1.86 -0.99
CA VAL A 49 4.58 1.02 0.21
C VAL A 49 5.72 0.01 0.07
N ALA A 50 5.88 -0.60 -1.10
CA ALA A 50 6.98 -1.53 -1.36
C ALA A 50 8.35 -0.84 -1.22
N MET A 51 8.48 0.40 -1.70
CA MET A 51 9.71 1.18 -1.56
C MET A 51 10.02 1.54 -0.10
N LEU A 52 9.02 1.86 0.73
CA LEU A 52 9.20 2.06 2.17
C LEU A 52 9.68 0.79 2.88
N CYS A 53 9.16 -0.38 2.50
CA CYS A 53 9.51 -1.64 3.13
C CYS A 53 10.97 -2.07 2.88
N VAL A 54 11.55 -1.63 1.77
CA VAL A 54 12.91 -1.98 1.34
C VAL A 54 13.91 -0.84 1.55
N GLU A 55 13.54 0.14 2.37
CA GLU A 55 14.43 1.28 2.65
C GLU A 55 15.70 0.80 3.35
N GLU A 56 16.84 1.44 3.06
CA GLU A 56 18.13 1.02 3.63
C GLU A 56 18.16 1.22 5.16
N GLN A 57 17.56 2.32 5.63
CA GLN A 57 17.47 2.63 7.05
C GLN A 57 16.32 1.88 7.71
N ALA A 58 16.64 1.03 8.69
CA ALA A 58 15.64 0.23 9.40
C ALA A 58 14.61 1.08 10.17
N VAL A 59 14.98 2.31 10.58
CA VAL A 59 14.09 3.24 11.29
C VAL A 59 13.02 3.85 10.39
N GLU A 60 13.24 3.85 9.07
CA GLU A 60 12.28 4.34 8.09
C GLU A 60 11.35 3.23 7.58
N ARG A 61 11.70 1.97 7.87
CA ARG A 61 10.86 0.82 7.51
C ARG A 61 9.61 0.79 8.39
N PRO A 62 8.41 0.79 7.81
CA PRO A 62 7.19 0.65 8.58
C PRO A 62 7.10 -0.72 9.24
N THR A 63 6.42 -0.79 10.38
CA THR A 63 6.02 -2.05 10.97
C THR A 63 5.01 -2.77 10.07
N ILE A 64 4.93 -4.09 10.18
CA ILE A 64 3.98 -4.87 9.38
C ILE A 64 2.51 -4.41 9.57
N ARG A 65 2.19 -3.86 10.74
CA ARG A 65 0.86 -3.31 11.05
C ARG A 65 0.60 -2.05 10.24
N GLU A 66 1.57 -1.14 10.19
CA GLU A 66 1.48 0.08 9.40
C GLU A 66 1.42 -0.24 7.89
N VAL A 67 2.22 -1.20 7.42
CA VAL A 67 2.14 -1.67 6.02
C VAL A 67 0.73 -2.11 5.65
N VAL A 68 0.11 -2.95 6.48
CA VAL A 68 -1.26 -3.42 6.25
C VAL A 68 -2.23 -2.25 6.26
N GLN A 69 -2.12 -1.34 7.24
CA GLN A 69 -2.99 -0.16 7.33
C GLN A 69 -2.91 0.70 6.06
N ILE A 70 -1.70 1.08 5.63
CA ILE A 70 -1.48 1.91 4.45
C ILE A 70 -2.06 1.20 3.21
N LEU A 71 -1.88 -0.11 3.06
CA LEU A 71 -2.44 -0.88 1.93
C LEU A 71 -3.97 -0.99 1.98
N THR A 72 -4.60 -1.03 3.16
CA THR A 72 -6.07 -1.06 3.28
C THR A 72 -6.72 0.32 3.17
N GLU A 73 -5.98 1.39 3.44
CA GLU A 73 -6.46 2.79 3.35
C GLU A 73 -6.38 3.36 1.94
N VAL A 74 -6.32 2.51 0.89
CA VAL A 74 -6.47 2.97 -0.49
C VAL A 74 -7.71 3.86 -0.54
N PRO A 75 -7.59 5.16 -0.89
CA PRO A 75 -8.71 6.08 -0.96
C PRO A 75 -9.81 5.44 -1.80
N LYS A 76 -10.87 4.96 -1.14
CA LYS A 76 -12.08 4.54 -1.83
C LYS A 76 -12.57 5.78 -2.55
N MET A 77 -12.52 5.76 -3.87
CA MET A 77 -13.20 6.77 -4.67
C MET A 77 -14.63 6.88 -4.12
N PRO A 78 -15.18 8.08 -3.87
CA PRO A 78 -16.53 8.20 -3.36
C PRO A 78 -17.48 7.62 -4.40
N THR A 79 -17.91 6.38 -4.18
CA THR A 79 -19.04 5.79 -4.88
C THR A 79 -20.26 6.59 -4.45
N SER A 80 -20.68 7.52 -5.30
CA SER A 80 -22.00 8.14 -5.19
C SER A 80 -23.05 7.04 -5.24
N LYS A 81 -23.80 6.84 -4.14
CA LYS A 81 -25.19 6.37 -4.07
C LYS A 81 -25.68 6.34 -2.60
N ASP A 82 -26.68 7.18 -2.34
CA ASP A 82 -27.76 7.18 -1.33
C ASP A 82 -27.77 6.18 -0.13
N GLN A 83 -27.82 6.75 1.09
CA GLN A 83 -28.60 6.47 2.35
C GLN A 83 -29.16 5.06 2.71
N PRO A 84 -29.59 4.76 3.99
CA PRO A 84 -29.88 5.62 5.17
C PRO A 84 -29.34 5.11 6.55
N PRO A 85 -29.61 5.80 7.69
CA PRO A 85 -29.03 5.51 8.99
C PRO A 85 -29.89 4.55 9.83
N GLU A 86 -29.26 3.61 10.55
CA GLU A 86 -29.94 2.91 11.64
C GLU A 86 -29.04 2.67 12.84
N ASN A 87 -29.67 2.97 13.97
CA ASN A 87 -29.18 3.20 15.30
C ASN A 87 -29.09 1.86 16.03
N GLN A 88 -27.98 1.53 16.70
CA GLN A 88 -28.07 0.73 17.94
C GLN A 88 -27.04 1.17 18.99
N LEU A 89 -27.61 1.91 19.93
CA LEU A 89 -27.20 2.15 21.30
C LEU A 89 -26.71 0.86 21.99
N SER A 90 -25.52 0.89 22.59
CA SER A 90 -25.14 0.04 23.73
C SER A 90 -24.01 0.71 24.51
N SER A 91 -24.41 1.74 25.27
CA SER A 91 -23.59 2.34 26.30
C SER A 91 -23.16 1.31 27.35
N LYS A 92 -21.85 1.20 27.52
CA LYS A 92 -21.12 1.13 28.80
C LYS A 92 -21.61 0.11 29.85
N LYS A 93 -20.91 -1.03 29.86
CA LYS A 93 -20.22 -1.64 31.03
C LYS A 93 -20.76 -1.23 32.42
N GLY A 94 -21.55 -2.09 33.07
CA GLY A 94 -21.68 -2.10 34.55
C GLY A 94 -20.45 -2.76 35.20
N PRO A 95 -20.39 -3.00 36.54
CA PRO A 95 -21.19 -2.57 37.71
C PRO A 95 -20.30 -1.71 38.68
N PRO A 96 -20.50 -1.45 40.02
CA PRO A 96 -21.40 -2.07 41.02
C PRO A 96 -22.04 -1.15 42.12
N ASP A 97 -22.86 -1.80 42.96
CA ASP A 97 -23.22 -1.55 44.38
C ASP A 97 -24.15 -0.41 44.88
N LEU A 98 -24.94 -0.82 45.89
CA LEU A 98 -25.54 -0.09 47.01
C LEU A 98 -26.94 0.58 46.88
N LEU A 99 -28.00 -0.21 47.11
CA LEU A 99 -28.97 -0.11 48.23
C LEU A 99 -30.07 -1.18 48.12
#